data_AF-A0AA37HZ49-F1
#
_entry.id   AF-A0AA37HZ49-F1
#
_cell.length_a   1.000
_cell.length_b   1.000
_cell.length_c   1.000
_cell.angle_alpha   90.00
_cell.angle_beta   90.00
_cell.angle_gamma   90.00
#
_symmetry.space_group_name_H-M   'P 1'
#
loop_
_entity.id
_entity.type
_entity.pdbx_description
1 polymer ?
#
loop_
_entity_poly.entity_id
_entity_poly.type
_entity_poly.pdbx_seq_one_letter_code
_entity_poly.pdbx_strand_id
1 'polypeptide(L)'
;MRKTFITSTLSGAIAIAAAIHLTACQSNDIAPDTPVQQNDLVNTSLAISIPQNAAGKNYKGLNSTTKVSSRASQEIVQGADNQFRGLSNIVLIPYSTDSTQRNGANITLEDINKNQLSSGSLAKVYDNILLSVGTAGIRAYAHAKDTTEALEGYHFTNGTLTATGLDDEANTDINTISFTPVSINASSIPSNKAQYLANLLTEIAKTNANGISWSNDENEKTAYYNFIKNAAGSSKTVLGLIQELYDNMKSKSNAMSVALINKINTVTLNDVQDINGGSYPCITNNNGILSLHSDLDNYPTELNLPDGAAVVKWNNNTGFQPVMGSSTISESISTLEIPRYVYMPNLWYQVTSPLKTSSIDQTKVMTTNKDWSEIVNDVDNFPNTSVTTTTKTIAMQQPLRYAVGRMDLTIKLANGNVLYDKAGNVVTPNAKGFEVTGIIIGGQKAVDQDFNPITDSNSKQYAIYDNSMSNMYASSNGSDTNYTLTLPSAAEEVVNIAIELINNTGQNFEGATGIIPNGGKFYLIANLNPPAAKSGYTNELNQVFKQDYITTVKLTIPQNSTKESENHETGLGNAYNVLPDLSKSLISFGFSVDPSWQSGLYFEVEL
;
A
#
# COMPACT_ATOMS: atom_id res chain seq x y z
N MET A 1 -35.75 12.10 25.85
CA MET A 1 -36.64 12.76 24.86
C MET A 1 -35.80 13.20 23.66
N ARG A 2 -36.39 13.31 22.46
CA ARG A 2 -35.69 13.79 21.25
C ARG A 2 -35.33 15.29 21.38
N LYS A 3 -34.20 15.69 20.79
CA LYS A 3 -34.10 16.93 20.01
C LYS A 3 -33.01 16.81 18.95
N THR A 4 -33.43 16.87 17.69
CA THR A 4 -32.56 16.88 16.51
C THR A 4 -32.50 18.30 15.98
N PHE A 5 -31.29 18.83 15.78
CA PHE A 5 -31.02 19.99 14.91
C PHE A 5 -29.72 19.63 14.16
N ILE A 6 -29.81 19.29 12.87
CA ILE A 6 -29.93 20.20 11.70
C ILE A 6 -28.58 20.84 11.38
N THR A 7 -28.05 20.46 10.22
CA THR A 7 -26.89 21.05 9.57
C THR A 7 -27.18 22.49 9.15
N SER A 8 -26.18 23.36 9.24
CA SER A 8 -26.23 24.69 8.62
C SER A 8 -24.90 25.01 7.97
N THR A 9 -24.93 25.34 6.68
CA THR A 9 -23.77 25.86 5.94
C THR A 9 -23.46 27.26 6.44
N LEU A 10 -22.23 27.51 6.89
CA LEU A 10 -21.78 28.85 7.26
C LEU A 10 -20.48 29.20 6.53
N SER A 11 -20.60 29.96 5.46
CA SER A 11 -19.46 30.64 4.83
C SER A 11 -19.01 31.81 5.71
N GLY A 12 -18.21 31.49 6.74
CA GLY A 12 -17.64 32.48 7.66
C GLY A 12 -16.25 32.92 7.20
N ALA A 13 -16.04 34.22 7.01
CA ALA A 13 -14.71 34.77 6.80
C ALA A 13 -13.90 34.70 8.11
N ILE A 14 -12.76 34.00 8.09
CA ILE A 14 -11.87 33.91 9.26
C ILE A 14 -11.09 35.22 9.36
N ALA A 15 -11.48 36.06 10.32
CA ALA A 15 -10.71 37.24 10.70
C ALA A 15 -9.51 36.83 11.55
N ILE A 16 -8.31 36.88 10.99
CA ILE A 16 -7.06 36.57 11.70
C ILE A 16 -6.78 37.68 12.72
N ALA A 17 -7.20 37.46 13.96
CA ALA A 17 -7.02 38.40 15.07
C ALA A 17 -5.61 38.28 15.69
N ALA A 18 -4.57 38.56 14.88
CA ALA A 18 -3.20 38.65 15.39
C ALA A 18 -3.07 39.84 16.36
N ALA A 19 -2.64 39.59 17.60
CA ALA A 19 -2.44 40.61 18.63
C ALA A 19 -1.11 41.35 18.44
N ILE A 20 -0.99 42.12 17.34
CA ILE A 20 0.26 42.78 16.92
C ILE A 20 0.70 43.83 17.95
N HIS A 21 1.75 43.51 18.72
CA HIS A 21 2.43 44.47 19.58
C HIS A 21 3.40 45.32 18.74
N LEU A 22 2.87 46.34 18.06
CA LEU A 22 3.64 47.28 17.26
C LEU A 22 4.45 48.24 18.14
N THR A 23 5.67 47.87 18.50
CA THR A 23 6.66 48.79 19.08
C THR A 23 7.18 49.73 18.00
N ALA A 24 6.54 50.88 17.83
CA ALA A 24 6.92 51.88 16.82
C ALA A 24 8.26 52.55 17.13
N CYS A 25 9.11 52.75 16.12
CA CYS A 25 10.40 53.44 16.26
C CYS A 25 10.21 54.93 16.60
N GLN A 26 10.93 55.44 17.61
CA GLN A 26 11.34 56.84 17.68
C GLN A 26 12.70 57.03 18.34
N SER A 27 13.39 58.08 17.86
CA SER A 27 14.58 58.77 18.43
C SER A 27 15.88 57.97 18.64
N ASN A 28 16.97 58.64 18.26
CA ASN A 28 18.34 58.21 18.57
C ASN A 28 18.60 58.33 20.08
N ASP A 29 19.31 57.37 20.66
CA ASP A 29 20.35 57.67 21.64
C ASP A 29 21.44 56.59 21.62
N ILE A 30 22.67 56.92 22.02
CA ILE A 30 23.81 55.98 21.95
C ILE A 30 23.95 55.21 23.28
N ALA A 31 23.63 53.92 23.24
CA ALA A 31 23.93 52.94 24.29
C ALA A 31 24.58 51.69 23.65
N PRO A 32 25.47 50.97 24.36
CA PRO A 32 26.32 49.94 23.76
C PRO A 32 25.62 48.59 23.53
N ASP A 33 26.26 47.78 22.67
CA ASP A 33 25.88 46.42 22.23
C ASP A 33 24.91 45.66 23.14
N THR A 34 23.63 45.69 22.77
CA THR A 34 22.68 44.63 23.09
C THR A 34 22.65 43.67 21.89
N PRO A 35 22.80 42.35 22.06
CA PRO A 35 22.75 41.43 20.93
C PRO A 35 21.38 41.52 20.24
N VAL A 36 21.39 41.66 18.91
CA VAL A 36 20.19 41.81 18.09
C VAL A 36 19.24 40.64 18.34
N GLN A 37 18.01 40.92 18.75
CA GLN A 37 16.99 39.88 18.93
C GLN A 37 16.63 39.28 17.57
N GLN A 38 16.73 37.96 17.46
CA GLN A 38 16.58 37.19 16.22
C GLN A 38 15.11 36.99 15.80
N ASN A 39 14.27 38.02 15.99
CA ASN A 39 12.80 37.95 15.90
C ASN A 39 12.17 38.92 14.88
N ASP A 40 12.97 39.67 14.11
CA ASP A 40 12.44 40.53 13.05
C ASP A 40 11.79 39.69 11.93
N LEU A 41 10.48 39.88 11.71
CA LEU A 41 9.74 39.27 10.61
C LEU A 41 9.75 40.17 9.37
N VAL A 42 10.03 39.58 8.21
CA VAL A 42 10.11 40.25 6.90
C VAL A 42 9.02 39.72 5.99
N ASN A 43 8.31 40.62 5.30
CA ASN A 43 7.28 40.26 4.33
C ASN A 43 7.87 40.05 2.93
N THR A 44 7.68 38.88 2.33
CA THR A 44 8.36 38.45 1.10
C THR A 44 7.41 37.77 0.11
N SER A 45 7.85 37.60 -1.14
CA SER A 45 7.26 36.67 -2.10
C SER A 45 8.15 35.42 -2.24
N LEU A 46 7.55 34.24 -2.21
CA LEU A 46 8.21 32.95 -2.36
C LEU A 46 7.73 32.26 -3.64
N ALA A 47 8.66 31.65 -4.39
CA ALA A 47 8.30 30.72 -5.46
C ALA A 47 8.61 29.26 -5.07
N ILE A 48 7.61 28.38 -5.25
CA ILE A 48 7.74 26.93 -5.14
C ILE A 48 7.83 26.34 -6.54
N SER A 49 8.95 25.66 -6.82
CA SER A 49 9.19 24.96 -8.09
C SER A 49 8.83 23.48 -7.98
N ILE A 50 8.14 22.99 -9.00
CA ILE A 50 7.59 21.63 -9.11
C ILE A 50 8.47 20.84 -10.08
N PRO A 51 8.71 19.53 -9.84
CA PRO A 51 9.67 18.77 -10.63
C PRO A 51 9.31 18.77 -12.12
N GLN A 52 10.30 19.06 -12.97
CA GLN A 52 10.11 19.38 -14.40
C GLN A 52 9.33 18.30 -15.19
N ASN A 53 9.39 17.05 -14.75
CA ASN A 53 8.64 15.94 -15.35
C ASN A 53 7.12 16.11 -15.11
N ALA A 54 6.72 16.40 -13.87
CA ALA A 54 5.31 16.57 -13.48
C ALA A 54 4.59 17.73 -14.18
N ALA A 55 5.33 18.70 -14.75
CA ALA A 55 4.79 19.86 -15.46
C ALA A 55 4.39 19.58 -16.93
N GLY A 56 4.74 18.41 -17.49
CA GLY A 56 4.26 17.96 -18.81
C GLY A 56 4.86 18.68 -20.01
N LYS A 57 5.84 18.05 -20.69
CA LYS A 57 6.34 18.55 -21.97
C LYS A 57 5.28 18.36 -23.07
N ASN A 58 4.78 19.49 -23.60
CA ASN A 58 3.77 19.65 -24.66
C ASN A 58 2.29 19.67 -24.23
N TYR A 59 1.87 20.76 -23.58
CA TYR A 59 0.45 21.07 -23.34
C TYR A 59 -0.28 21.52 -24.63
N LYS A 60 -0.49 20.59 -25.59
CA LYS A 60 -1.27 20.81 -26.82
C LYS A 60 -2.17 19.63 -27.18
N GLY A 61 -3.38 19.65 -26.61
CA GLY A 61 -4.60 19.08 -27.19
C GLY A 61 -4.58 17.59 -27.58
N LEU A 62 -5.08 16.73 -26.69
CA LEU A 62 -5.41 15.34 -27.02
C LEU A 62 -6.92 15.12 -27.00
N ASN A 63 -7.46 14.65 -28.12
CA ASN A 63 -8.79 14.05 -28.23
C ASN A 63 -8.60 12.58 -28.59
N SER A 64 -8.56 11.69 -27.59
CA SER A 64 -8.62 10.25 -27.81
C SER A 64 -9.27 9.51 -26.65
N THR A 65 -10.51 9.12 -26.90
CA THR A 65 -11.32 7.95 -26.51
C THR A 65 -10.67 6.66 -25.95
N THR A 66 -9.39 6.63 -25.59
CA THR A 66 -8.70 5.42 -25.11
C THR A 66 -9.01 5.15 -23.64
N LYS A 67 -9.87 4.16 -23.36
CA LYS A 67 -10.07 3.68 -21.98
C LYS A 67 -8.82 2.94 -21.50
N VAL A 68 -8.13 3.49 -20.51
CA VAL A 68 -7.10 2.78 -19.73
C VAL A 68 -7.78 2.16 -18.51
N SER A 69 -7.56 0.87 -18.25
CA SER A 69 -8.20 0.14 -17.15
C SER A 69 -7.27 -0.83 -16.42
N SER A 70 -6.20 -0.31 -15.86
CA SER A 70 -5.57 -0.80 -14.63
C SER A 70 -5.43 0.41 -13.69
N ARG A 71 -5.42 0.21 -12.36
CA ARG A 71 -5.37 1.30 -11.37
C ARG A 71 -4.35 0.94 -10.29
N ALA A 72 -3.49 1.85 -9.84
CA ALA A 72 -3.46 3.29 -10.14
C ALA A 72 -3.17 3.60 -11.62
N SER A 73 -3.93 4.52 -12.23
CA SER A 73 -3.66 4.93 -13.62
C SER A 73 -2.38 5.76 -13.68
N GLN A 74 -1.79 5.93 -14.87
CA GLN A 74 -0.64 6.83 -15.03
C GLN A 74 -0.94 8.29 -14.59
N GLU A 75 -2.21 8.69 -14.45
CA GLU A 75 -2.58 10.00 -13.90
C GLU A 75 -2.40 10.07 -12.39
N ILE A 76 -2.73 8.98 -11.67
CA ILE A 76 -2.68 8.93 -10.19
C ILE A 76 -1.23 8.93 -9.69
N VAL A 77 -0.35 8.18 -10.38
CA VAL A 77 1.09 8.07 -10.09
C VAL A 77 1.96 9.00 -10.95
N GLN A 78 1.36 9.85 -11.78
CA GLN A 78 2.05 10.80 -12.68
C GLN A 78 3.17 10.12 -13.50
N GLY A 79 2.78 9.14 -14.32
CA GLY A 79 3.60 8.43 -15.29
C GLY A 79 3.83 9.18 -16.59
N ALA A 80 4.07 8.47 -17.69
CA ALA A 80 4.61 9.01 -18.94
C ALA A 80 3.82 10.21 -19.54
N ASP A 81 2.49 10.21 -19.40
CA ASP A 81 1.63 11.31 -19.85
C ASP A 81 1.65 12.56 -18.94
N ASN A 82 2.39 12.52 -17.82
CA ASN A 82 2.93 13.65 -17.06
C ASN A 82 1.95 14.81 -16.78
N GLN A 83 0.74 14.48 -16.31
CA GLN A 83 -0.23 15.50 -15.91
C GLN A 83 -0.08 15.85 -14.42
N PHE A 84 0.27 17.10 -14.12
CA PHE A 84 0.31 17.62 -12.76
C PHE A 84 -1.04 17.39 -12.03
N ARG A 85 -1.05 16.68 -10.90
CA ARG A 85 -2.28 16.45 -10.12
C ARG A 85 -2.77 17.70 -9.38
N GLY A 86 -1.89 18.66 -9.13
CA GLY A 86 -2.08 19.66 -8.09
C GLY A 86 -1.39 19.26 -6.78
N LEU A 87 -1.18 20.23 -5.89
CA LEU A 87 -0.66 20.05 -4.54
C LEU A 87 -1.67 20.56 -3.51
N SER A 88 -1.81 19.84 -2.41
CA SER A 88 -2.61 20.19 -1.24
C SER A 88 -1.81 19.99 0.06
N ASN A 89 -2.25 20.62 1.14
CA ASN A 89 -1.58 20.63 2.45
C ASN A 89 -0.08 20.99 2.34
N ILE A 90 0.19 22.12 1.67
CA ILE A 90 1.55 22.62 1.45
C ILE A 90 2.05 23.28 2.73
N VAL A 91 2.97 22.62 3.43
CA VAL A 91 3.56 23.08 4.69
C VAL A 91 5.04 23.36 4.50
N LEU A 92 5.47 24.56 4.89
CA LEU A 92 6.86 24.99 4.88
C LEU A 92 7.39 25.14 6.31
N ILE A 93 8.64 24.74 6.51
CA ILE A 93 9.35 24.80 7.78
C ILE A 93 10.63 25.61 7.55
N PRO A 94 10.67 26.89 7.97
CA PRO A 94 11.87 27.73 7.88
C PRO A 94 12.97 27.16 8.78
N TYR A 95 14.23 27.20 8.31
CA TYR A 95 15.39 26.88 9.15
C TYR A 95 16.55 27.88 8.91
N SER A 96 17.49 27.90 9.86
CA SER A 96 18.62 28.84 9.86
C SER A 96 19.77 28.33 8.97
N THR A 97 21.02 28.71 9.23
CA THR A 97 22.18 27.97 8.67
C THR A 97 22.35 26.59 9.32
N ASP A 98 21.81 26.39 10.53
CA ASP A 98 21.59 25.07 11.12
C ASP A 98 20.22 24.55 10.64
N SER A 99 20.22 23.38 9.98
CA SER A 99 19.04 22.71 9.43
C SER A 99 18.33 21.76 10.40
N THR A 100 18.79 21.68 11.65
CA THR A 100 18.18 20.83 12.70
C THR A 100 17.12 21.55 13.54
N GLN A 101 17.02 22.89 13.45
CA GLN A 101 16.11 23.70 14.25
C GLN A 101 15.25 24.64 13.40
N ARG A 102 13.98 24.80 13.77
CA ARG A 102 13.01 25.68 13.08
C ARG A 102 13.32 27.16 13.38
N ASN A 103 13.37 28.01 12.36
CA ASN A 103 13.64 29.45 12.48
C ASN A 103 12.34 30.28 12.39
N GLY A 104 11.38 29.95 13.24
CA GLY A 104 10.02 30.49 13.22
C GLY A 104 8.95 29.38 13.17
N ALA A 105 7.69 29.79 13.04
CA ALA A 105 6.56 28.87 12.90
C ALA A 105 6.51 28.24 11.49
N ASN A 106 5.73 27.16 11.37
CA ASN A 106 5.43 26.57 10.06
C ASN A 106 4.53 27.52 9.25
N ILE A 107 4.67 27.50 7.92
CA ILE A 107 3.87 28.32 7.00
C ILE A 107 3.07 27.39 6.10
N THR A 108 1.75 27.38 6.28
CA THR A 108 0.81 26.68 5.41
C THR A 108 0.40 27.56 4.23
N LEU A 109 0.36 27.02 3.02
CA LEU A 109 0.02 27.73 1.79
C LEU A 109 -1.26 27.21 1.13
N GLU A 110 -1.89 28.06 0.31
CA GLU A 110 -3.02 27.67 -0.54
C GLU A 110 -2.65 26.57 -1.55
N ASP A 111 -3.56 25.62 -1.76
CA ASP A 111 -3.46 24.59 -2.78
C ASP A 111 -3.08 25.10 -4.18
N ILE A 112 -2.21 24.34 -4.86
CA ILE A 112 -1.98 24.51 -6.31
C ILE A 112 -2.87 23.53 -7.04
N ASN A 113 -3.87 24.01 -7.77
CA ASN A 113 -4.73 23.17 -8.58
C ASN A 113 -4.05 22.84 -9.92
N LYS A 114 -4.38 21.68 -10.52
CA LYS A 114 -3.83 21.15 -11.79
C LYS A 114 -3.63 22.16 -12.93
N ASN A 115 -4.49 23.17 -13.03
CA ASN A 115 -4.47 24.18 -14.10
C ASN A 115 -3.89 25.55 -13.69
N GLN A 116 -3.30 25.70 -12.49
CA GLN A 116 -2.76 26.98 -11.99
C GLN A 116 -1.28 27.22 -12.31
N LEU A 117 -0.58 26.23 -12.89
CA LEU A 117 0.71 26.45 -13.53
C LEU A 117 0.46 26.96 -14.96
N SER A 118 1.06 28.09 -15.32
CA SER A 118 0.96 28.63 -16.68
C SER A 118 1.80 27.79 -17.66
N SER A 119 1.41 27.75 -18.93
CA SER A 119 2.09 26.92 -19.94
C SER A 119 3.56 27.34 -20.10
N GLY A 120 4.48 26.49 -19.64
CA GLY A 120 5.92 26.76 -19.62
C GLY A 120 6.45 27.38 -18.31
N SER A 121 5.64 27.50 -17.26
CA SER A 121 6.15 27.87 -15.93
C SER A 121 6.20 26.65 -15.01
N LEU A 122 7.36 26.41 -14.39
CA LEU A 122 7.58 25.30 -13.46
C LEU A 122 7.30 25.68 -12.00
N ALA A 123 6.98 26.95 -11.72
CA ALA A 123 6.89 27.48 -10.37
C ALA A 123 5.62 28.30 -10.10
N LYS A 124 5.09 28.16 -8.89
CA LYS A 124 3.99 28.97 -8.35
C LYS A 124 4.59 30.00 -7.39
N VAL A 125 4.29 31.28 -7.63
CA VAL A 125 4.59 32.39 -6.71
C VAL A 125 3.45 32.54 -5.69
N TYR A 126 3.83 32.76 -4.44
CA TYR A 126 3.00 33.21 -3.33
C TYR A 126 3.54 34.56 -2.83
N ASP A 127 2.65 35.48 -2.53
CA ASP A 127 2.98 36.82 -2.01
C ASP A 127 2.55 36.95 -0.55
N ASN A 128 3.21 37.85 0.18
CA ASN A 128 2.98 38.15 1.60
C ASN A 128 3.35 37.01 2.57
N ILE A 129 4.44 36.31 2.28
CA ILE A 129 5.02 35.28 3.15
C ILE A 129 5.92 35.96 4.19
N LEU A 130 5.54 35.83 5.46
CA LEU A 130 6.30 36.34 6.62
C LEU A 130 7.38 35.34 7.03
N LEU A 131 8.63 35.79 7.13
CA LEU A 131 9.78 34.97 7.55
C LEU A 131 10.72 35.74 8.46
N SER A 132 11.29 35.05 9.46
CA SER A 132 12.29 35.60 10.36
C SER A 132 13.60 35.90 9.62
N VAL A 133 14.23 37.04 9.94
CA VAL A 133 15.62 37.34 9.56
C VAL A 133 16.54 36.17 9.96
N GLY A 134 17.53 35.87 9.13
CA GLY A 134 18.46 34.75 9.33
C GLY A 134 17.98 33.40 8.79
N THR A 135 16.74 33.29 8.31
CA THR A 135 16.26 32.09 7.60
C THR A 135 17.14 31.85 6.37
N ALA A 136 17.80 30.70 6.29
CA ALA A 136 18.72 30.35 5.19
C ALA A 136 18.29 29.09 4.42
N GLY A 137 17.25 28.40 4.90
CA GLY A 137 16.63 27.28 4.20
C GLY A 137 15.16 27.11 4.53
N ILE A 138 14.48 26.31 3.72
CA ILE A 138 13.11 25.83 3.94
C ILE A 138 13.08 24.33 3.68
N ARG A 139 12.49 23.57 4.61
CA ARG A 139 11.97 22.23 4.31
C ARG A 139 10.50 22.37 3.93
N ALA A 140 10.07 21.76 2.84
CA ALA A 140 8.70 21.82 2.36
C ALA A 140 8.12 20.42 2.19
N TYR A 141 6.85 20.25 2.54
CA TYR A 141 6.05 19.06 2.27
C TYR A 141 4.75 19.45 1.57
N ALA A 142 4.24 18.54 0.76
CA ALA A 142 2.88 18.57 0.21
C ALA A 142 2.48 17.16 -0.23
N HIS A 143 1.21 16.89 -0.43
CA HIS A 143 0.78 15.73 -1.23
C HIS A 143 0.05 16.16 -2.49
N ALA A 144 -0.04 15.24 -3.46
CA ALA A 144 -0.86 15.44 -4.63
C ALA A 144 -2.31 15.71 -4.20
N LYS A 145 -2.95 16.68 -4.86
CA LYS A 145 -4.35 17.00 -4.58
C LYS A 145 -5.24 15.79 -4.86
N ASP A 146 -6.17 15.52 -3.96
CA ASP A 146 -7.19 14.50 -4.14
C ASP A 146 -8.41 15.09 -4.86
N THR A 147 -8.96 14.32 -5.80
CA THR A 147 -10.03 14.79 -6.69
C THR A 147 -11.40 14.87 -6.01
N THR A 148 -11.54 14.18 -4.87
CA THR A 148 -12.72 14.14 -3.99
C THR A 148 -12.27 13.54 -2.66
N GLU A 149 -12.19 14.36 -1.63
CA GLU A 149 -11.74 13.94 -0.29
C GLU A 149 -12.86 13.24 0.51
N ALA A 150 -12.48 12.48 1.54
CA ALA A 150 -13.34 11.99 2.63
C ALA A 150 -14.41 10.89 2.34
N LEU A 151 -14.10 9.86 1.54
CA LEU A 151 -14.78 8.54 1.62
C LEU A 151 -13.75 7.40 1.57
N GLU A 152 -13.97 6.33 2.34
CA GLU A 152 -12.99 5.23 2.54
C GLU A 152 -12.52 4.57 1.23
N GLY A 153 -13.41 4.44 0.23
CA GLY A 153 -13.08 3.89 -1.09
C GLY A 153 -12.04 4.69 -1.89
N TYR A 154 -11.74 5.93 -1.51
CA TYR A 154 -10.66 6.70 -2.14
C TYR A 154 -9.26 6.30 -1.67
N HIS A 155 -9.10 5.71 -0.47
CA HIS A 155 -7.79 5.28 0.02
C HIS A 155 -7.20 4.13 -0.83
N PHE A 156 -8.04 3.21 -1.33
CA PHE A 156 -7.65 2.22 -2.35
C PHE A 156 -7.36 2.82 -3.74
N THR A 157 -7.74 4.08 -3.99
CA THR A 157 -7.53 4.73 -5.30
C THR A 157 -6.30 5.64 -5.29
N ASN A 158 -6.19 6.53 -4.30
CA ASN A 158 -5.16 7.57 -4.25
C ASN A 158 -4.05 7.29 -3.23
N GLY A 159 -4.22 6.27 -2.39
CA GLY A 159 -3.39 6.03 -1.21
C GLY A 159 -3.73 6.94 -0.03
N THR A 160 -3.03 6.77 1.10
CA THR A 160 -3.08 7.68 2.27
C THR A 160 -1.92 7.42 3.23
N LEU A 161 -1.49 8.44 3.97
CA LEU A 161 -0.54 8.38 5.08
C LEU A 161 -0.99 9.30 6.22
N THR A 162 -0.79 8.88 7.46
CA THR A 162 -0.90 9.78 8.62
C THR A 162 0.42 10.54 8.77
N ALA A 163 0.41 11.84 8.48
CA ALA A 163 1.50 12.75 8.85
C ALA A 163 1.41 13.14 10.34
N THR A 164 2.55 13.37 10.98
CA THR A 164 2.67 13.86 12.36
C THR A 164 3.69 14.99 12.41
N GLY A 165 3.50 16.01 13.27
CA GLY A 165 4.48 17.07 13.51
C GLY A 165 4.52 18.23 12.48
N LEU A 166 3.63 18.21 11.48
CA LEU A 166 3.42 19.32 10.53
C LEU A 166 2.47 20.39 11.10
N ASP A 167 1.43 19.96 11.80
CA ASP A 167 0.31 20.82 12.25
C ASP A 167 0.56 21.50 13.62
N ASP A 168 1.67 21.18 14.28
CA ASP A 168 1.96 21.58 15.65
C ASP A 168 2.91 22.79 15.69
N GLU A 169 2.35 23.98 15.95
CA GLU A 169 3.10 25.23 16.10
C GLU A 169 4.00 25.27 17.34
N ALA A 170 3.76 24.41 18.35
CA ALA A 170 4.59 24.34 19.57
C ALA A 170 5.80 23.42 19.42
N ASN A 171 5.87 22.63 18.33
CA ASN A 171 6.89 21.64 18.09
C ASN A 171 8.12 22.25 17.40
N THR A 172 9.13 22.63 18.18
CA THR A 172 10.35 23.29 17.68
C THR A 172 11.37 22.36 17.05
N ASP A 173 11.25 21.04 17.26
CA ASP A 173 12.14 20.02 16.70
C ASP A 173 11.62 19.57 15.32
N ILE A 174 12.51 19.32 14.37
CA ILE A 174 12.16 18.81 13.02
C ILE A 174 12.15 17.28 12.97
N ASN A 175 12.86 16.61 13.88
CA ASN A 175 13.02 15.14 13.94
C ASN A 175 11.81 14.41 14.53
N THR A 176 10.80 15.16 14.98
CA THR A 176 9.50 14.66 15.46
C THR A 176 8.50 14.43 14.33
N ILE A 177 8.82 14.89 13.10
CA ILE A 177 7.97 14.73 11.93
C ILE A 177 8.09 13.30 11.42
N SER A 178 6.96 12.67 11.14
CA SER A 178 6.92 11.31 10.60
C SER A 178 5.66 11.04 9.81
N PHE A 179 5.74 10.06 8.89
CA PHE A 179 4.64 9.65 8.02
C PHE A 179 4.42 8.14 8.17
N THR A 180 3.22 7.75 8.60
CA THR A 180 2.88 6.36 8.97
C THR A 180 1.81 5.79 8.05
N PRO A 181 1.99 4.55 7.52
CA PRO A 181 0.95 3.84 6.77
C PRO A 181 -0.37 3.66 7.53
N VAL A 182 -1.50 3.85 6.84
CA VAL A 182 -2.84 3.74 7.44
C VAL A 182 -3.40 2.33 7.26
N SER A 183 -3.79 1.69 8.37
CA SER A 183 -4.44 0.37 8.38
C SER A 183 -5.75 0.36 7.59
N ILE A 184 -5.95 -0.67 6.76
CA ILE A 184 -7.23 -0.92 6.08
C ILE A 184 -8.32 -1.24 7.10
N ASN A 185 -7.98 -2.05 8.10
CA ASN A 185 -8.84 -2.30 9.25
C ASN A 185 -8.01 -2.25 10.54
N ALA A 186 -8.26 -1.26 11.40
CA ALA A 186 -7.52 -1.05 12.64
C ALA A 186 -7.89 -2.05 13.77
N SER A 187 -8.85 -2.96 13.55
CA SER A 187 -9.34 -3.88 14.57
C SER A 187 -8.32 -4.98 14.89
N SER A 188 -7.88 -5.04 16.14
CA SER A 188 -7.04 -6.13 16.68
C SER A 188 -7.84 -7.33 17.21
N ILE A 189 -9.18 -7.24 17.21
CA ILE A 189 -10.11 -8.28 17.65
C ILE A 189 -10.56 -9.08 16.42
N PRO A 190 -10.59 -10.43 16.46
CA PRO A 190 -11.05 -11.23 15.34
C PRO A 190 -12.53 -10.97 15.08
N SER A 191 -12.92 -10.93 13.81
CA SER A 191 -14.33 -10.93 13.44
C SER A 191 -15.02 -12.17 14.03
N ASN A 192 -16.24 -12.03 14.52
CA ASN A 192 -17.07 -13.16 14.96
C ASN A 192 -17.13 -14.25 13.87
N LYS A 193 -17.14 -13.86 12.58
CA LYS A 193 -17.10 -14.78 11.44
C LYS A 193 -15.87 -15.70 11.45
N ALA A 194 -14.70 -15.20 11.84
CA ALA A 194 -13.47 -16.01 11.94
C ALA A 194 -13.67 -17.15 12.96
N GLN A 195 -14.26 -16.83 14.11
CA GLN A 195 -14.57 -17.80 15.14
C GLN A 195 -15.71 -18.75 14.71
N TYR A 196 -16.71 -18.28 13.96
CA TYR A 196 -17.76 -19.14 13.41
C TYR A 196 -17.22 -20.12 12.37
N LEU A 197 -16.33 -19.70 11.47
CA LEU A 197 -15.63 -20.58 10.51
C LEU A 197 -14.76 -21.62 11.22
N ALA A 198 -14.04 -21.22 12.27
CA ALA A 198 -13.27 -22.11 13.12
C ALA A 198 -14.16 -23.12 13.88
N ASN A 199 -15.31 -22.68 14.40
CA ASN A 199 -16.28 -23.56 15.06
C ASN A 199 -16.91 -24.56 14.07
N LEU A 200 -17.25 -24.11 12.85
CA LEU A 200 -17.79 -24.93 11.77
C LEU A 200 -16.85 -26.08 11.38
N LEU A 201 -15.60 -25.76 11.07
CA LEU A 201 -14.58 -26.77 10.74
C LEU A 201 -14.32 -27.71 11.94
N THR A 202 -14.36 -27.19 13.16
CA THR A 202 -14.20 -27.99 14.39
C THR A 202 -15.35 -28.98 14.59
N GLU A 203 -16.59 -28.59 14.32
CA GLU A 203 -17.75 -29.47 14.42
C GLU A 203 -17.76 -30.56 13.36
N ILE A 204 -17.20 -30.31 12.17
CA ILE A 204 -16.97 -31.33 11.14
C ILE A 204 -15.85 -32.30 11.58
N ALA A 205 -14.72 -31.79 12.07
CA ALA A 205 -13.60 -32.61 12.56
C ALA A 205 -13.97 -33.51 13.76
N LYS A 206 -14.92 -33.08 14.60
CA LYS A 206 -15.43 -33.84 15.76
C LYS A 206 -16.50 -34.89 15.41
N THR A 207 -16.74 -35.19 14.13
CA THR A 207 -17.71 -36.21 13.70
C THR A 207 -17.41 -37.59 14.29
N ASN A 208 -18.47 -38.29 14.66
CA ASN A 208 -18.45 -39.62 15.27
C ASN A 208 -19.50 -40.51 14.58
N ALA A 209 -19.18 -41.78 14.36
CA ALA A 209 -20.10 -42.80 13.88
C ALA A 209 -20.00 -44.04 14.77
N ASN A 210 -21.14 -44.54 15.26
CA ASN A 210 -21.23 -45.74 16.10
C ASN A 210 -20.31 -45.73 17.35
N GLY A 211 -20.00 -44.55 17.90
CA GLY A 211 -19.09 -44.36 19.03
C GLY A 211 -17.63 -44.10 18.62
N ILE A 212 -17.25 -44.35 17.37
CA ILE A 212 -15.90 -44.12 16.84
C ILE A 212 -15.79 -42.68 16.30
N SER A 213 -14.83 -41.90 16.80
CA SER A 213 -14.53 -40.56 16.28
C SER A 213 -13.72 -40.65 14.98
N TRP A 214 -13.90 -39.69 14.05
CA TRP A 214 -13.27 -39.69 12.73
C TRP A 214 -11.73 -39.86 12.77
N SER A 215 -11.05 -39.26 13.75
CA SER A 215 -9.61 -39.41 14.00
C SER A 215 -9.13 -40.85 14.26
N ASN A 216 -10.06 -41.77 14.53
CA ASN A 216 -9.82 -43.17 14.87
C ASN A 216 -10.51 -44.17 13.91
N ASP A 217 -11.23 -43.72 12.87
CA ASP A 217 -11.85 -44.61 11.88
C ASP A 217 -10.83 -45.08 10.84
N GLU A 218 -10.60 -46.39 10.75
CA GLU A 218 -9.53 -46.96 9.89
C GLU A 218 -9.74 -46.70 8.39
N ASN A 219 -10.96 -46.40 7.93
CA ASN A 219 -11.26 -46.12 6.52
C ASN A 219 -10.99 -44.65 6.18
N GLU A 220 -11.33 -43.73 7.09
CA GLU A 220 -11.37 -42.28 6.81
C GLU A 220 -10.34 -41.44 7.58
N LYS A 221 -9.50 -42.05 8.42
CA LYS A 221 -8.46 -41.38 9.21
C LYS A 221 -7.42 -40.62 8.35
N THR A 222 -7.13 -41.06 7.13
CA THR A 222 -6.28 -40.31 6.18
C THR A 222 -6.96 -39.00 5.77
N ALA A 223 -8.27 -39.05 5.47
CA ALA A 223 -9.05 -37.84 5.17
C ALA A 223 -9.14 -36.90 6.38
N TYR A 224 -9.24 -37.43 7.61
CA TYR A 224 -9.16 -36.63 8.83
C TYR A 224 -7.84 -35.84 8.91
N TYR A 225 -6.70 -36.53 8.74
CA TYR A 225 -5.39 -35.86 8.82
C TYR A 225 -5.20 -34.82 7.71
N ASN A 226 -5.66 -35.09 6.48
CA ASN A 226 -5.63 -34.11 5.40
C ASN A 226 -6.50 -32.89 5.74
N PHE A 227 -7.72 -33.10 6.27
CA PHE A 227 -8.62 -32.03 6.67
C PHE A 227 -8.02 -31.12 7.77
N ILE A 228 -7.46 -31.69 8.84
CA ILE A 228 -6.86 -30.89 9.93
C ILE A 228 -5.47 -30.32 9.63
N LYS A 229 -4.78 -30.82 8.59
CA LYS A 229 -3.49 -30.26 8.12
C LYS A 229 -3.67 -28.94 7.36
N ASN A 230 -4.79 -28.77 6.66
CA ASN A 230 -5.06 -27.55 5.89
C ASN A 230 -5.21 -26.33 6.82
N ALA A 231 -4.55 -25.23 6.45
CA ALA A 231 -4.94 -23.90 6.90
C ALA A 231 -5.93 -23.32 5.89
N ALA A 232 -7.00 -22.67 6.37
CA ALA A 232 -7.99 -22.04 5.52
C ALA A 232 -7.77 -20.52 5.52
N GLY A 233 -7.57 -19.92 4.35
CA GLY A 233 -7.29 -18.49 4.20
C GLY A 233 -8.52 -17.59 4.33
N SER A 234 -9.65 -17.95 3.71
CA SER A 234 -10.91 -17.16 3.69
C SER A 234 -12.13 -18.06 3.82
N SER A 235 -13.34 -17.47 3.95
CA SER A 235 -14.63 -18.19 3.81
C SER A 235 -14.67 -19.09 2.58
N LYS A 236 -14.06 -18.65 1.46
CA LYS A 236 -14.08 -19.36 0.19
C LYS A 236 -13.15 -20.57 0.22
N THR A 237 -12.00 -20.47 0.88
CA THR A 237 -11.10 -21.61 1.14
C THR A 237 -11.76 -22.60 2.11
N VAL A 238 -12.45 -22.13 3.16
CA VAL A 238 -13.22 -22.97 4.08
C VAL A 238 -14.30 -23.76 3.33
N LEU A 239 -15.11 -23.09 2.49
CA LEU A 239 -16.13 -23.75 1.68
C LEU A 239 -15.52 -24.78 0.72
N GLY A 240 -14.39 -24.46 0.07
CA GLY A 240 -13.69 -25.38 -0.82
C GLY A 240 -13.21 -26.65 -0.14
N LEU A 241 -12.60 -26.55 1.04
CA LEU A 241 -12.16 -27.70 1.83
C LEU A 241 -13.33 -28.61 2.27
N ILE A 242 -14.48 -28.01 2.58
CA ILE A 242 -15.68 -28.77 2.98
C ILE A 242 -16.39 -29.38 1.76
N GLN A 243 -16.39 -28.69 0.61
CA GLN A 243 -16.88 -29.21 -0.67
C GLN A 243 -16.06 -30.43 -1.12
N GLU A 244 -14.73 -30.34 -1.05
CA GLU A 244 -13.85 -31.47 -1.39
C GLU A 244 -14.03 -32.66 -0.43
N LEU A 245 -14.14 -32.40 0.88
CA LEU A 245 -14.47 -33.44 1.86
C LEU A 245 -15.83 -34.08 1.55
N TYR A 246 -16.84 -33.29 1.21
CA TYR A 246 -18.15 -33.79 0.79
C TYR A 246 -18.04 -34.65 -0.48
N ASP A 247 -17.30 -34.19 -1.50
CA ASP A 247 -17.13 -34.91 -2.76
C ASP A 247 -16.36 -36.22 -2.62
N ASN A 248 -15.37 -36.26 -1.72
CA ASN A 248 -14.64 -37.48 -1.35
C ASN A 248 -15.47 -38.49 -0.55
N MET A 249 -16.57 -38.05 0.11
CA MET A 249 -17.40 -38.90 0.98
C MET A 249 -18.76 -39.29 0.37
N LYS A 250 -19.33 -38.48 -0.53
CA LYS A 250 -20.72 -38.62 -1.00
C LYS A 250 -21.06 -39.93 -1.73
N SER A 251 -20.06 -40.62 -2.29
CA SER A 251 -20.22 -41.92 -2.96
C SER A 251 -19.85 -43.12 -2.06
N LYS A 252 -19.43 -42.89 -0.81
CA LYS A 252 -19.00 -43.94 0.12
C LYS A 252 -20.13 -44.32 1.07
N SER A 253 -20.29 -45.62 1.30
CA SER A 253 -21.33 -46.18 2.17
C SER A 253 -20.84 -46.62 3.55
N ASN A 254 -19.60 -46.29 3.95
CA ASN A 254 -19.11 -46.59 5.29
C ASN A 254 -19.71 -45.62 6.32
N ALA A 255 -19.81 -46.06 7.58
CA ALA A 255 -20.54 -45.33 8.62
C ALA A 255 -19.98 -43.92 8.89
N MET A 256 -18.65 -43.75 8.80
CA MET A 256 -17.99 -42.45 8.98
C MET A 256 -18.29 -41.48 7.83
N SER A 257 -18.23 -41.95 6.58
CA SER A 257 -18.58 -41.15 5.40
C SER A 257 -20.03 -40.65 5.46
N VAL A 258 -20.97 -41.54 5.82
CA VAL A 258 -22.38 -41.17 5.98
C VAL A 258 -22.57 -40.17 7.13
N ALA A 259 -21.86 -40.35 8.25
CA ALA A 259 -21.90 -39.41 9.37
C ALA A 259 -21.32 -38.03 9.01
N LEU A 260 -20.25 -37.97 8.22
CA LEU A 260 -19.63 -36.74 7.72
C LEU A 260 -20.55 -35.99 6.77
N ILE A 261 -21.14 -36.68 5.79
CA ILE A 261 -22.14 -36.10 4.87
C ILE A 261 -23.33 -35.53 5.64
N ASN A 262 -23.83 -36.26 6.64
CA ASN A 262 -24.91 -35.78 7.51
C ASN A 262 -24.47 -34.54 8.32
N LYS A 263 -23.31 -34.57 9.00
CA LYS A 263 -22.79 -33.40 9.74
C LYS A 263 -22.63 -32.18 8.83
N ILE A 264 -22.06 -32.32 7.63
CA ILE A 264 -21.91 -31.22 6.66
C ILE A 264 -23.27 -30.63 6.27
N ASN A 265 -24.28 -31.47 6.03
CA ASN A 265 -25.62 -31.01 5.65
C ASN A 265 -26.47 -30.44 6.82
N THR A 266 -26.09 -30.68 8.08
CA THR A 266 -26.91 -30.32 9.26
C THR A 266 -26.16 -29.57 10.37
N VAL A 267 -24.91 -29.15 10.14
CA VAL A 267 -24.12 -28.42 11.14
C VAL A 267 -24.72 -27.04 11.38
N THR A 268 -25.08 -26.78 12.62
CA THR A 268 -25.61 -25.51 13.14
C THR A 268 -24.66 -24.97 14.21
N LEU A 269 -24.59 -23.66 14.36
CA LEU A 269 -23.86 -22.99 15.44
C LEU A 269 -24.81 -22.12 16.25
N ASN A 270 -24.69 -22.14 17.57
CA ASN A 270 -25.59 -21.41 18.48
C ASN A 270 -25.60 -19.90 18.23
N ASP A 271 -24.48 -19.37 17.74
CA ASP A 271 -24.26 -17.93 17.51
C ASP A 271 -24.56 -17.50 16.06
N VAL A 272 -24.89 -18.46 15.17
CA VAL A 272 -25.39 -18.19 13.81
C VAL A 272 -26.91 -18.23 13.85
N GLN A 273 -27.52 -17.06 14.02
CA GLN A 273 -28.97 -16.89 14.21
C GLN A 273 -29.56 -15.91 13.20
N ASP A 274 -30.75 -16.23 12.72
CA ASP A 274 -31.62 -15.30 12.01
C ASP A 274 -32.07 -14.12 12.90
N ILE A 275 -32.61 -13.06 12.31
CA ILE A 275 -33.19 -11.90 13.02
C ILE A 275 -34.32 -12.26 14.02
N ASN A 276 -34.84 -13.49 13.96
CA ASN A 276 -35.84 -14.04 14.90
C ASN A 276 -35.26 -15.03 15.93
N GLY A 277 -33.93 -15.23 15.98
CA GLY A 277 -33.26 -16.12 16.96
C GLY A 277 -33.32 -17.62 16.64
N GLY A 278 -33.72 -18.00 15.43
CA GLY A 278 -33.68 -19.38 14.95
C GLY A 278 -32.26 -19.78 14.52
N SER A 279 -31.83 -21.00 14.87
CA SER A 279 -30.54 -21.54 14.43
C SER A 279 -30.66 -22.14 13.02
N TYR A 280 -29.79 -21.70 12.11
CA TYR A 280 -29.77 -22.14 10.71
C TYR A 280 -28.58 -23.05 10.42
N PRO A 281 -28.69 -23.96 9.43
CA PRO A 281 -27.55 -24.74 8.99
C PRO A 281 -26.49 -23.81 8.39
N CYS A 282 -25.26 -23.94 8.86
CA CYS A 282 -24.12 -23.15 8.44
C CYS A 282 -23.72 -23.37 6.97
N ILE A 283 -24.20 -24.47 6.39
CA ILE A 283 -23.98 -24.91 5.01
C ILE A 283 -25.33 -25.27 4.41
N THR A 284 -25.60 -24.78 3.21
CA THR A 284 -26.69 -25.26 2.34
C THR A 284 -26.12 -26.17 1.26
N ASN A 285 -26.91 -27.14 0.80
CA ASN A 285 -26.52 -28.09 -0.23
C ASN A 285 -27.58 -28.12 -1.34
N ASN A 286 -27.17 -27.78 -2.56
CA ASN A 286 -28.01 -27.80 -3.75
C ASN A 286 -27.42 -28.78 -4.77
N ASN A 287 -27.98 -29.99 -4.83
CA ASN A 287 -27.56 -31.08 -5.73
C ASN A 287 -26.06 -31.43 -5.65
N GLY A 288 -25.47 -31.34 -4.46
CA GLY A 288 -24.06 -31.64 -4.21
C GLY A 288 -23.12 -30.44 -4.33
N ILE A 289 -23.63 -29.25 -4.65
CA ILE A 289 -22.90 -27.98 -4.55
C ILE A 289 -23.23 -27.35 -3.20
N LEU A 290 -22.20 -27.08 -2.40
CA LEU A 290 -22.33 -26.46 -1.09
C LEU A 290 -22.27 -24.93 -1.17
N SER A 291 -22.85 -24.25 -0.18
CA SER A 291 -22.71 -22.79 0.02
C SER A 291 -22.85 -22.42 1.49
N LEU A 292 -22.02 -21.50 1.98
CA LEU A 292 -22.05 -21.03 3.37
C LEU A 292 -23.27 -20.12 3.65
N HIS A 293 -23.68 -20.03 4.92
CA HIS A 293 -24.59 -18.98 5.39
C HIS A 293 -23.94 -17.59 5.27
N SER A 294 -24.73 -16.51 5.12
CA SER A 294 -24.22 -15.14 4.94
C SER A 294 -23.31 -14.66 6.08
N ASP A 295 -23.54 -15.15 7.29
CA ASP A 295 -22.76 -14.80 8.50
C ASP A 295 -21.41 -15.53 8.56
N LEU A 296 -21.18 -16.49 7.66
CA LEU A 296 -19.93 -17.22 7.47
C LEU A 296 -19.24 -16.84 6.15
N ASP A 297 -19.96 -16.26 5.20
CA ASP A 297 -19.47 -15.95 3.86
C ASP A 297 -18.76 -14.58 3.75
N ASN A 298 -17.98 -14.38 2.69
CA ASN A 298 -17.22 -13.16 2.34
C ASN A 298 -16.16 -12.68 3.35
N TYR A 299 -15.80 -13.46 4.37
CA TYR A 299 -14.72 -13.11 5.29
C TYR A 299 -13.34 -13.45 4.68
N PRO A 300 -12.36 -12.52 4.64
CA PRO A 300 -12.32 -11.18 5.24
C PRO A 300 -12.52 -10.04 4.23
N THR A 301 -13.07 -10.33 3.05
CA THR A 301 -13.24 -9.35 1.97
C THR A 301 -14.26 -8.26 2.32
N GLU A 302 -15.18 -8.50 3.26
CA GLU A 302 -16.07 -7.45 3.78
C GLU A 302 -15.36 -6.47 4.73
N LEU A 303 -14.18 -6.84 5.24
CA LEU A 303 -13.25 -5.94 5.92
C LEU A 303 -12.28 -5.25 4.94
N ASN A 304 -12.48 -5.43 3.62
CA ASN A 304 -11.60 -5.01 2.51
C ASN A 304 -10.17 -5.59 2.56
N LEU A 305 -9.98 -6.74 3.21
CA LEU A 305 -8.68 -7.43 3.35
C LEU A 305 -8.50 -8.48 2.23
N PRO A 306 -7.25 -8.88 1.91
CA PRO A 306 -7.00 -9.99 0.97
C PRO A 306 -7.57 -11.30 1.55
N ASP A 307 -8.05 -12.19 0.68
CA ASP A 307 -8.72 -13.44 1.09
C ASP A 307 -7.93 -14.17 2.17
N GLY A 308 -6.65 -14.45 1.92
CA GLY A 308 -5.74 -15.20 2.77
C GLY A 308 -5.31 -14.54 4.08
N ALA A 309 -5.82 -13.35 4.44
CA ALA A 309 -5.57 -12.73 5.74
C ALA A 309 -6.34 -13.41 6.89
N ALA A 310 -7.43 -14.13 6.60
CA ALA A 310 -8.37 -14.69 7.59
C ALA A 310 -8.02 -16.12 8.05
N VAL A 311 -6.76 -16.35 8.43
CA VAL A 311 -6.27 -17.71 8.66
C VAL A 311 -6.97 -18.41 9.83
N VAL A 312 -7.52 -19.58 9.54
CA VAL A 312 -8.03 -20.55 10.52
C VAL A 312 -7.19 -21.83 10.44
N LYS A 313 -6.70 -22.33 11.58
CA LYS A 313 -5.76 -23.46 11.70
C LYS A 313 -6.13 -24.39 12.85
N TRP A 314 -5.87 -25.70 12.70
CA TRP A 314 -6.08 -26.69 13.77
C TRP A 314 -5.11 -26.53 14.95
N ASN A 315 -5.67 -26.57 16.16
CA ASN A 315 -4.99 -26.70 17.44
C ASN A 315 -5.42 -28.03 18.10
N ASN A 316 -4.44 -28.88 18.40
CA ASN A 316 -4.65 -30.22 18.96
C ASN A 316 -5.43 -30.25 20.29
N ASN A 317 -5.48 -29.14 21.03
CA ASN A 317 -6.17 -29.07 22.32
C ASN A 317 -7.62 -28.58 22.24
N THR A 318 -8.00 -27.85 21.19
CA THR A 318 -9.28 -27.10 21.13
C THR A 318 -10.08 -27.30 19.84
N GLY A 319 -9.43 -27.66 18.73
CA GLY A 319 -10.01 -27.69 17.39
C GLY A 319 -9.41 -26.61 16.50
N PHE A 320 -10.09 -26.24 15.41
CA PHE A 320 -9.70 -25.07 14.63
C PHE A 320 -9.85 -23.77 15.43
N GLN A 321 -8.93 -22.84 15.23
CA GLN A 321 -8.95 -21.50 15.84
C GLN A 321 -8.55 -20.43 14.80
N PRO A 322 -9.08 -19.20 14.91
CA PRO A 322 -8.52 -18.04 14.22
C PRO A 322 -7.06 -17.81 14.63
N VAL A 323 -6.21 -17.42 13.69
CA VAL A 323 -4.83 -17.05 13.98
C VAL A 323 -4.76 -15.60 14.45
N MET A 324 -4.19 -15.40 15.64
CA MET A 324 -4.34 -14.18 16.45
C MET A 324 -2.99 -13.46 16.59
N GLY A 325 -2.67 -12.60 15.62
CA GLY A 325 -1.37 -11.94 15.53
C GLY A 325 -0.32 -12.81 14.82
N SER A 326 0.90 -12.29 14.70
CA SER A 326 1.90 -12.87 13.78
C SER A 326 2.43 -14.21 14.27
N SER A 327 1.86 -15.30 13.72
CA SER A 327 1.97 -16.66 14.24
C SER A 327 2.36 -17.68 13.17
N THR A 328 3.17 -18.66 13.56
CA THR A 328 3.71 -19.74 12.70
C THR A 328 2.62 -20.74 12.26
N ILE A 329 2.26 -20.69 10.98
CA ILE A 329 1.25 -21.55 10.32
C ILE A 329 1.87 -22.90 9.93
N SER A 330 3.10 -22.90 9.40
CA SER A 330 3.94 -24.08 9.14
C SER A 330 5.38 -23.79 9.54
N GLU A 331 6.31 -24.75 9.44
CA GLU A 331 7.73 -24.54 9.78
C GLU A 331 8.39 -23.37 9.01
N SER A 332 7.80 -22.97 7.89
CA SER A 332 8.20 -21.79 7.11
C SER A 332 7.27 -20.59 7.36
N ILE A 333 5.95 -20.79 7.26
CA ILE A 333 4.98 -19.71 7.07
C ILE A 333 4.57 -19.08 8.41
N SER A 334 4.48 -17.75 8.45
CA SER A 334 3.75 -17.02 9.50
C SER A 334 2.65 -16.12 8.91
N THR A 335 1.76 -15.60 9.74
CA THR A 335 0.68 -14.64 9.38
C THR A 335 1.11 -13.19 9.59
N LEU A 336 0.56 -12.26 8.80
CA LEU A 336 0.56 -10.84 9.14
C LEU A 336 -0.70 -10.49 9.97
N GLU A 337 -0.58 -9.54 10.89
CA GLU A 337 -1.67 -9.10 11.77
C GLU A 337 -2.65 -8.18 11.01
N ILE A 338 -3.96 -8.29 11.26
CA ILE A 338 -5.00 -7.52 10.53
C ILE A 338 -4.69 -6.00 10.44
N PRO A 339 -4.33 -5.29 11.53
CA PRO A 339 -3.99 -3.86 11.46
C PRO A 339 -2.71 -3.50 10.70
N ARG A 340 -1.94 -4.48 10.22
CA ARG A 340 -0.73 -4.26 9.42
C ARG A 340 -0.94 -4.36 7.92
N TYR A 341 -2.14 -4.78 7.46
CA TYR A 341 -2.56 -4.55 6.08
C TYR A 341 -2.95 -3.07 5.93
N VAL A 342 -2.29 -2.37 5.02
CA VAL A 342 -2.38 -0.92 4.87
C VAL A 342 -2.72 -0.52 3.44
N TYR A 343 -3.25 0.68 3.26
CA TYR A 343 -3.34 1.32 1.95
C TYR A 343 -1.93 1.64 1.42
N MET A 344 -1.78 1.80 0.10
CA MET A 344 -0.56 2.41 -0.45
C MET A 344 -0.41 3.85 0.07
N PRO A 345 0.81 4.40 0.18
CA PRO A 345 0.99 5.84 0.42
C PRO A 345 0.34 6.66 -0.70
N ASN A 346 -0.21 7.82 -0.36
CA ASN A 346 -0.54 8.83 -1.36
C ASN A 346 0.73 9.49 -1.92
N LEU A 347 0.60 10.18 -3.06
CA LEU A 347 1.73 10.79 -3.76
C LEU A 347 2.25 12.02 -3.03
N TRP A 348 3.14 11.82 -2.06
CA TRP A 348 3.82 12.88 -1.32
C TRP A 348 4.99 13.49 -2.09
N TYR A 349 5.25 14.74 -1.77
CA TYR A 349 6.37 15.55 -2.24
C TYR A 349 7.12 16.11 -1.04
N GLN A 350 8.46 16.17 -1.14
CA GLN A 350 9.28 16.91 -0.19
C GLN A 350 10.41 17.67 -0.88
N VAL A 351 10.99 18.64 -0.18
CA VAL A 351 12.35 19.12 -0.42
C VAL A 351 12.94 19.74 0.86
N THR A 352 14.23 19.50 1.10
CA THR A 352 15.05 20.30 2.02
C THR A 352 15.94 21.19 1.18
N SER A 353 15.70 22.50 1.19
CA SER A 353 16.35 23.44 0.27
C SER A 353 17.00 24.63 1.00
N PRO A 354 18.27 24.93 0.71
CA PRO A 354 18.81 26.28 0.91
C PRO A 354 17.99 27.33 0.16
N LEU A 355 17.98 28.56 0.69
CA LEU A 355 17.34 29.70 0.05
C LEU A 355 18.31 30.49 -0.84
N LYS A 356 17.70 31.14 -1.83
CA LYS A 356 18.29 32.18 -2.67
C LYS A 356 17.41 33.42 -2.54
N THR A 357 17.98 34.57 -2.19
CA THR A 357 17.19 35.75 -1.75
C THR A 357 17.63 37.03 -2.45
N SER A 358 16.68 37.96 -2.62
CA SER A 358 16.88 39.24 -3.30
C SER A 358 16.16 40.38 -2.58
N SER A 359 16.75 41.56 -2.57
CA SER A 359 16.15 42.82 -2.06
C SER A 359 15.36 43.59 -3.12
N ILE A 360 15.27 43.00 -4.33
CA ILE A 360 14.48 43.44 -5.47
C ILE A 360 13.33 42.43 -5.68
N ASP A 361 12.20 42.89 -6.22
CA ASP A 361 11.12 42.00 -6.65
C ASP A 361 11.56 41.18 -7.88
N GLN A 362 11.62 39.87 -7.73
CA GLN A 362 12.02 38.92 -8.78
C GLN A 362 10.89 37.98 -9.22
N THR A 363 9.65 38.24 -8.80
CA THR A 363 8.47 37.38 -9.08
C THR A 363 8.26 37.10 -10.57
N LYS A 364 8.59 38.08 -11.43
CA LYS A 364 8.48 37.93 -12.90
C LYS A 364 9.51 36.99 -13.50
N VAL A 365 10.75 36.97 -12.98
CA VAL A 365 11.83 36.08 -13.45
C VAL A 365 11.51 34.64 -13.06
N MET A 366 11.00 34.45 -11.84
CA MET A 366 10.58 33.16 -11.27
C MET A 366 9.53 32.43 -12.10
N THR A 367 8.69 33.16 -12.84
CA THR A 367 7.63 32.58 -13.68
C THR A 367 8.03 32.36 -15.14
N THR A 368 9.28 32.61 -15.54
CA THR A 368 9.75 32.41 -16.92
C THR A 368 9.92 30.94 -17.32
N ASN A 369 9.86 30.65 -18.62
CA ASN A 369 10.14 29.33 -19.21
C ASN A 369 11.66 29.11 -19.39
N LYS A 370 12.40 29.29 -18.30
CA LYS A 370 13.81 28.89 -18.14
C LYS A 370 13.88 27.63 -17.26
N ASP A 371 15.00 26.92 -17.30
CA ASP A 371 15.26 25.86 -16.32
C ASP A 371 15.42 26.46 -14.92
N TRP A 372 14.84 25.80 -13.90
CA TRP A 372 14.81 26.33 -12.53
C TRP A 372 16.21 26.62 -11.96
N SER A 373 17.19 25.77 -12.32
CA SER A 373 18.60 25.93 -11.98
C SER A 373 19.25 27.17 -12.60
N GLU A 374 18.77 27.67 -13.76
CA GLU A 374 19.22 28.95 -14.31
C GLU A 374 18.63 30.11 -13.51
N ILE A 375 17.34 30.04 -13.15
CA ILE A 375 16.62 31.10 -12.42
C ILE A 375 17.27 31.35 -11.05
N VAL A 376 17.52 30.31 -10.25
CA VAL A 376 17.95 30.46 -8.85
C VAL A 376 19.46 30.65 -8.65
N ASN A 377 20.28 30.33 -9.66
CA ASN A 377 21.73 30.51 -9.59
C ASN A 377 22.23 31.77 -10.32
N ASP A 378 21.33 32.51 -10.96
CA ASP A 378 21.57 33.86 -11.46
C ASP A 378 21.88 34.81 -10.29
N VAL A 379 23.15 35.23 -10.19
CA VAL A 379 23.65 36.04 -9.07
C VAL A 379 23.26 37.51 -9.15
N ASP A 380 22.92 38.02 -10.35
CA ASP A 380 22.42 39.39 -10.52
C ASP A 380 20.97 39.49 -10.00
N ASN A 381 20.20 38.41 -10.16
CA ASN A 381 18.83 38.32 -9.65
C ASN A 381 18.74 37.86 -8.18
N PHE A 382 19.55 36.87 -7.77
CA PHE A 382 19.59 36.30 -6.41
C PHE A 382 21.01 36.29 -5.79
N PRO A 383 21.53 37.46 -5.38
CA PRO A 383 22.89 37.59 -4.84
C PRO A 383 23.07 36.98 -3.43
N ASN A 384 21.99 36.81 -2.66
CA ASN A 384 22.05 36.44 -1.24
C ASN A 384 21.50 35.01 -0.99
N THR A 385 21.79 34.46 0.19
CA THR A 385 21.41 33.09 0.60
C THR A 385 20.60 33.01 1.90
N SER A 386 20.16 34.15 2.45
CA SER A 386 19.33 34.20 3.67
C SER A 386 18.41 35.42 3.71
N VAL A 387 17.39 35.38 4.55
CA VAL A 387 16.44 36.48 4.76
C VAL A 387 17.09 37.59 5.58
N THR A 388 17.00 38.80 5.06
CA THR A 388 17.44 40.06 5.69
C THR A 388 16.27 41.03 5.76
N THR A 389 16.38 42.08 6.59
CA THR A 389 15.38 43.17 6.69
C THR A 389 15.07 43.90 5.38
N THR A 390 15.86 43.68 4.31
CA THR A 390 15.65 44.26 2.98
C THR A 390 15.16 43.25 1.93
N THR A 391 15.01 41.97 2.29
CA THR A 391 14.60 40.90 1.38
C THR A 391 13.15 41.08 0.92
N LYS A 392 12.91 40.88 -0.38
CA LYS A 392 11.57 40.99 -1.01
C LYS A 392 11.15 39.72 -1.75
N THR A 393 12.09 38.99 -2.34
CA THR A 393 11.80 37.74 -3.03
C THR A 393 12.78 36.65 -2.61
N ILE A 394 12.26 35.44 -2.40
CA ILE A 394 13.03 34.25 -2.07
C ILE A 394 12.69 33.07 -3.01
N ALA A 395 13.69 32.22 -3.26
CA ALA A 395 13.59 31.00 -4.04
C ALA A 395 14.13 29.82 -3.23
N MET A 396 13.47 28.66 -3.33
CA MET A 396 14.09 27.39 -2.95
C MET A 396 15.06 26.98 -4.07
N GLN A 397 16.35 26.85 -3.75
CA GLN A 397 17.36 26.45 -4.74
C GLN A 397 17.10 25.04 -5.33
N GLN A 398 16.48 24.15 -4.55
CA GLN A 398 16.02 22.83 -5.00
C GLN A 398 14.50 22.87 -5.28
N PRO A 399 14.02 22.25 -6.37
CA PRO A 399 12.59 22.02 -6.58
C PRO A 399 12.06 20.91 -5.67
N LEU A 400 10.75 20.83 -5.52
CA LEU A 400 10.09 19.66 -4.93
C LEU A 400 10.46 18.37 -5.69
N ARG A 401 10.49 17.24 -4.98
CA ARG A 401 10.70 15.89 -5.52
C ARG A 401 9.66 14.93 -4.96
N TYR A 402 9.39 13.80 -5.60
CA TYR A 402 8.51 12.81 -5.02
C TYR A 402 9.16 12.20 -3.76
N ALA A 403 8.44 12.23 -2.64
CA ALA A 403 8.90 11.66 -1.36
C ALA A 403 8.68 10.14 -1.26
N VAL A 404 7.93 9.58 -2.22
CA VAL A 404 7.63 8.16 -2.36
C VAL A 404 8.41 7.55 -3.53
N GLY A 405 8.60 6.24 -3.49
CA GLY A 405 8.95 5.45 -4.67
C GLY A 405 7.68 4.96 -5.40
N ARG A 406 7.88 4.36 -6.58
CA ARG A 406 6.82 3.75 -7.38
C ARG A 406 7.24 2.36 -7.84
N MET A 407 6.32 1.40 -7.81
CA MET A 407 6.50 0.06 -8.38
C MET A 407 5.68 -0.08 -9.67
N ASP A 408 6.33 -0.54 -10.74
CA ASP A 408 5.72 -0.88 -12.03
C ASP A 408 5.73 -2.40 -12.19
N LEU A 409 4.57 -3.05 -12.12
CA LEU A 409 4.47 -4.52 -12.11
C LEU A 409 3.69 -5.07 -13.30
N THR A 410 4.23 -6.13 -13.93
CA THR A 410 3.52 -6.98 -14.91
C THR A 410 3.67 -8.45 -14.53
N ILE A 411 2.73 -9.30 -14.96
CA ILE A 411 2.78 -10.75 -14.77
C ILE A 411 2.38 -11.52 -16.04
N LYS A 412 3.08 -12.60 -16.36
CA LYS A 412 2.78 -13.51 -17.49
C LYS A 412 2.76 -14.98 -17.06
N LEU A 413 2.23 -15.83 -17.93
CA LEU A 413 2.51 -17.27 -17.91
C LEU A 413 3.73 -17.55 -18.80
N ALA A 414 4.45 -18.64 -18.52
CA ALA A 414 5.45 -19.18 -19.45
C ALA A 414 4.80 -19.69 -20.75
N ASN A 415 5.64 -20.00 -21.75
CA ASN A 415 5.21 -20.46 -23.07
C ASN A 415 4.58 -21.85 -23.03
N GLY A 416 3.25 -21.89 -22.90
CA GLY A 416 2.46 -23.11 -22.90
C GLY A 416 1.44 -23.08 -21.76
N ASN A 417 0.14 -23.04 -22.09
CA ASN A 417 -0.94 -22.90 -21.11
C ASN A 417 -1.22 -24.18 -20.28
N VAL A 418 -0.20 -25.02 -20.11
CA VAL A 418 -0.23 -26.30 -19.40
C VAL A 418 0.72 -26.18 -18.22
N LEU A 419 0.16 -25.89 -17.06
CA LEU A 419 0.89 -25.78 -15.80
C LEU A 419 0.70 -27.07 -14.99
N TYR A 420 1.51 -27.27 -13.96
CA TYR A 420 1.39 -28.44 -13.07
C TYR A 420 1.28 -28.00 -11.62
N ASP A 421 0.36 -28.63 -10.88
CA ASP A 421 0.21 -28.45 -9.44
C ASP A 421 1.29 -29.22 -8.65
N LYS A 422 1.28 -29.09 -7.31
CA LYS A 422 2.25 -29.74 -6.42
C LYS A 422 2.28 -31.27 -6.57
N ALA A 423 1.15 -31.87 -6.97
CA ALA A 423 0.98 -33.32 -7.17
C ALA A 423 1.19 -33.77 -8.63
N GLY A 424 1.61 -32.87 -9.53
CA GLY A 424 1.88 -33.18 -10.94
C GLY A 424 0.63 -33.30 -11.82
N ASN A 425 -0.52 -32.82 -11.34
CA ASN A 425 -1.74 -32.74 -12.14
C ASN A 425 -1.67 -31.56 -13.11
N VAL A 426 -2.21 -31.73 -14.31
CA VAL A 426 -2.30 -30.64 -15.29
C VAL A 426 -3.34 -29.61 -14.83
N VAL A 427 -2.89 -28.37 -14.65
CA VAL A 427 -3.74 -27.21 -14.42
C VAL A 427 -3.75 -26.34 -15.67
N THR A 428 -4.96 -26.07 -16.19
CA THR A 428 -5.17 -25.21 -17.36
C THR A 428 -6.04 -24.03 -16.95
N PRO A 429 -5.53 -22.78 -16.92
CA PRO A 429 -6.35 -21.60 -16.67
C PRO A 429 -7.34 -21.36 -17.82
N ASN A 430 -8.32 -20.48 -17.62
CA ASN A 430 -9.24 -20.12 -18.71
C ASN A 430 -8.50 -19.38 -19.86
N ALA A 431 -9.19 -19.17 -20.99
CA ALA A 431 -8.59 -18.59 -22.20
C ALA A 431 -8.01 -17.16 -22.07
N LYS A 432 -8.27 -16.44 -20.96
CA LYS A 432 -7.61 -15.16 -20.63
C LYS A 432 -6.34 -15.33 -19.78
N GLY A 433 -6.14 -16.48 -19.13
CA GLY A 433 -5.17 -16.69 -18.06
C GLY A 433 -5.80 -16.57 -16.66
N PHE A 434 -4.97 -16.55 -15.61
CA PHE A 434 -5.44 -16.34 -14.23
C PHE A 434 -5.79 -14.87 -14.00
N GLU A 435 -6.88 -14.60 -13.29
CA GLU A 435 -7.30 -13.22 -12.95
C GLU A 435 -6.50 -12.72 -11.76
N VAL A 436 -5.90 -11.53 -11.88
CA VAL A 436 -5.12 -10.88 -10.81
C VAL A 436 -6.04 -9.93 -10.05
N THR A 437 -6.21 -10.15 -8.74
CA THR A 437 -7.15 -9.38 -7.89
C THR A 437 -6.49 -8.59 -6.78
N GLY A 438 -5.20 -8.83 -6.50
CA GLY A 438 -4.48 -8.13 -5.44
C GLY A 438 -2.96 -8.23 -5.61
N ILE A 439 -2.26 -7.15 -5.27
CA ILE A 439 -0.81 -7.11 -5.10
C ILE A 439 -0.57 -6.72 -3.66
N ILE A 440 0.29 -7.48 -2.97
CA ILE A 440 0.65 -7.25 -1.58
C ILE A 440 2.14 -6.93 -1.52
N ILE A 441 2.53 -5.83 -0.87
CA ILE A 441 3.93 -5.37 -0.80
C ILE A 441 4.35 -5.24 0.66
N GLY A 442 5.24 -6.12 1.12
CA GLY A 442 5.76 -6.13 2.50
C GLY A 442 6.84 -5.09 2.78
N GLY A 443 7.47 -5.23 3.96
CA GLY A 443 8.63 -4.42 4.39
C GLY A 443 8.37 -2.94 4.64
N GLN A 444 7.14 -2.45 4.45
CA GLN A 444 6.81 -1.04 4.58
C GLN A 444 6.88 -0.61 6.06
N LYS A 445 7.43 0.57 6.33
CA LYS A 445 7.63 1.13 7.68
C LYS A 445 7.04 2.53 7.76
N ALA A 446 6.92 3.08 8.96
CA ALA A 446 6.84 4.53 9.10
C ALA A 446 8.16 5.18 8.66
N VAL A 447 8.10 6.39 8.13
CA VAL A 447 9.27 7.16 7.67
C VAL A 447 9.43 8.46 8.45
N ASP A 448 10.67 8.94 8.54
CA ASP A 448 11.09 10.14 9.26
C ASP A 448 10.82 11.46 8.50
N GLN A 449 11.32 12.57 9.03
CA GLN A 449 11.22 13.91 8.43
C GLN A 449 11.86 14.01 7.02
N ASP A 450 12.83 13.15 6.71
CA ASP A 450 13.53 13.07 5.41
C ASP A 450 12.97 11.95 4.52
N PHE A 451 11.84 11.33 4.89
CA PHE A 451 11.26 10.14 4.25
C PHE A 451 12.21 8.92 4.21
N ASN A 452 13.14 8.82 5.17
CA ASN A 452 13.90 7.59 5.41
C ASN A 452 13.06 6.61 6.25
N PRO A 453 13.14 5.29 6.03
CA PRO A 453 12.48 4.31 6.88
C PRO A 453 13.01 4.35 8.31
N ILE A 454 12.12 4.35 9.29
CA ILE A 454 12.48 4.24 10.71
C ILE A 454 12.89 2.78 10.99
N THR A 455 14.20 2.54 11.10
CA THR A 455 14.80 1.18 11.15
C THR A 455 15.00 0.60 12.56
N ASP A 456 14.39 1.18 13.59
CA ASP A 456 14.49 0.66 14.97
C ASP A 456 14.07 -0.81 15.07
N SER A 457 14.67 -1.57 15.99
CA SER A 457 14.37 -3.00 16.19
C SER A 457 12.93 -3.30 16.62
N ASN A 458 12.20 -2.28 17.10
CA ASN A 458 10.78 -2.34 17.46
C ASN A 458 9.87 -1.67 16.40
N SER A 459 10.41 -1.24 15.25
CA SER A 459 9.64 -0.62 14.18
C SER A 459 8.56 -1.57 13.66
N LYS A 460 7.33 -1.05 13.50
CA LYS A 460 6.25 -1.83 12.90
C LYS A 460 6.49 -1.93 11.40
N GLN A 461 6.56 -3.17 10.91
CA GLN A 461 6.44 -3.46 9.49
C GLN A 461 4.98 -3.71 9.12
N TYR A 462 4.61 -3.23 7.93
CA TYR A 462 3.29 -3.25 7.32
C TYR A 462 3.36 -3.89 5.93
N ALA A 463 2.21 -4.30 5.39
CA ALA A 463 2.09 -4.71 4.00
C ALA A 463 0.97 -3.93 3.30
N ILE A 464 1.31 -3.24 2.21
CA ILE A 464 0.33 -2.60 1.33
C ILE A 464 -0.53 -3.69 0.69
N TYR A 465 -1.85 -3.51 0.65
CA TYR A 465 -2.76 -4.30 -0.18
C TYR A 465 -3.34 -3.38 -1.27
N ASP A 466 -2.84 -3.54 -2.49
CA ASP A 466 -3.36 -2.90 -3.69
C ASP A 466 -4.30 -3.88 -4.40
N ASN A 467 -5.62 -3.65 -4.27
CA ASN A 467 -6.68 -4.48 -4.84
C ASN A 467 -7.45 -3.77 -5.96
N SER A 468 -7.00 -2.59 -6.40
CA SER A 468 -7.77 -1.74 -7.31
C SER A 468 -7.68 -2.17 -8.79
N MET A 469 -7.28 -3.41 -9.06
CA MET A 469 -7.07 -3.92 -10.41
C MET A 469 -8.39 -4.26 -11.13
N SER A 470 -8.43 -4.02 -12.43
CA SER A 470 -9.59 -4.29 -13.29
C SER A 470 -9.15 -5.02 -14.54
N ASN A 471 -9.72 -6.19 -14.84
CA ASN A 471 -9.39 -6.99 -16.03
C ASN A 471 -7.89 -7.36 -16.19
N MET A 472 -7.08 -7.31 -15.13
CA MET A 472 -5.67 -7.73 -15.19
C MET A 472 -5.59 -9.26 -15.15
N TYR A 473 -4.93 -9.87 -16.13
CA TYR A 473 -4.77 -11.33 -16.21
C TYR A 473 -3.30 -11.72 -16.40
N ALA A 474 -2.84 -12.71 -15.64
CA ALA A 474 -1.60 -13.42 -15.91
C ALA A 474 -1.83 -14.35 -17.12
N SER A 475 -1.50 -13.85 -18.32
CA SER A 475 -1.67 -14.54 -19.60
C SER A 475 -0.33 -14.88 -20.26
N SER A 476 -0.32 -15.71 -21.31
CA SER A 476 0.89 -15.96 -22.11
C SER A 476 1.41 -14.73 -22.87
N ASN A 477 0.55 -13.72 -23.10
CA ASN A 477 0.94 -12.42 -23.64
C ASN A 477 1.43 -11.44 -22.57
N GLY A 478 1.35 -11.82 -21.28
CA GLY A 478 1.47 -10.92 -20.13
C GLY A 478 0.16 -10.23 -19.74
N SER A 479 0.26 -9.40 -18.72
CA SER A 479 -0.77 -8.51 -18.21
C SER A 479 -0.53 -7.08 -18.68
N ASP A 480 -1.54 -6.22 -18.54
CA ASP A 480 -1.31 -4.78 -18.42
C ASP A 480 -0.40 -4.48 -17.19
N THR A 481 0.24 -3.31 -17.17
CA THR A 481 1.05 -2.89 -16.03
C THR A 481 0.15 -2.39 -14.88
N ASN A 482 0.40 -2.87 -13.66
CA ASN A 482 -0.08 -2.24 -12.45
C ASN A 482 0.95 -1.22 -11.94
N TYR A 483 0.46 -0.12 -11.37
CA TYR A 483 1.30 0.93 -10.81
C TYR A 483 0.91 1.15 -9.35
N THR A 484 1.84 0.97 -8.42
CA THR A 484 1.60 1.10 -6.97
C THR A 484 2.64 2.05 -6.36
N LEU A 485 2.22 2.97 -5.49
CA LEU A 485 3.16 3.83 -4.75
C LEU A 485 3.69 3.11 -3.51
N THR A 486 4.92 3.41 -3.10
CA THR A 486 5.63 2.69 -2.02
C THR A 486 6.46 3.64 -1.18
N LEU A 487 6.58 3.38 0.12
CA LEU A 487 7.56 4.08 0.96
C LEU A 487 8.96 3.53 0.71
N PRO A 488 10.03 4.35 0.85
CA PRO A 488 11.40 3.89 0.67
C PRO A 488 11.76 2.71 1.59
N SER A 489 12.41 1.69 1.04
CA SER A 489 12.94 0.57 1.83
C SER A 489 14.25 0.97 2.53
N ALA A 490 14.70 0.20 3.51
CA ALA A 490 16.08 0.37 3.99
C ALA A 490 17.09 -0.03 2.89
N ALA A 491 18.33 0.42 3.05
CA ALA A 491 19.43 0.01 2.18
C ALA A 491 19.69 -1.50 2.32
N GLU A 492 19.85 -2.18 1.18
CA GLU A 492 20.08 -3.64 1.06
C GLU A 492 18.97 -4.53 1.66
N GLU A 493 17.82 -3.94 2.01
CA GLU A 493 16.65 -4.67 2.53
C GLU A 493 15.95 -5.49 1.45
N VAL A 494 15.71 -6.77 1.72
CA VAL A 494 14.88 -7.63 0.88
C VAL A 494 13.40 -7.33 1.13
N VAL A 495 12.68 -6.97 0.07
CA VAL A 495 11.23 -6.73 0.11
C VAL A 495 10.50 -7.89 -0.52
N ASN A 496 9.56 -8.49 0.21
CA ASN A 496 8.72 -9.57 -0.31
C ASN A 496 7.42 -8.98 -0.87
N ILE A 497 6.99 -9.45 -2.03
CA ILE A 497 5.69 -9.14 -2.63
C ILE A 497 4.89 -10.43 -2.87
N ALA A 498 3.56 -10.35 -2.86
CA ALA A 498 2.70 -11.47 -3.23
C ALA A 498 1.60 -11.03 -4.22
N ILE A 499 1.25 -11.93 -5.13
CA ILE A 499 0.22 -11.71 -6.16
C ILE A 499 -0.97 -12.60 -5.87
N GLU A 500 -2.11 -11.99 -5.62
CA GLU A 500 -3.40 -12.64 -5.40
C GLU A 500 -4.07 -12.95 -6.75
N LEU A 501 -4.34 -14.23 -6.98
CA LEU A 501 -4.83 -14.80 -8.24
C LEU A 501 -6.09 -15.64 -8.00
N ILE A 502 -7.07 -15.59 -8.89
CA ILE A 502 -8.23 -16.50 -8.84
C ILE A 502 -7.92 -17.81 -9.58
N ASN A 503 -8.11 -18.95 -8.92
CA ASN A 503 -8.21 -20.25 -9.59
C ASN A 503 -9.49 -20.27 -10.45
N ASN A 504 -9.33 -20.09 -11.76
CA ASN A 504 -10.45 -20.03 -12.72
C ASN A 504 -10.49 -21.24 -13.68
N THR A 505 -9.90 -22.37 -13.25
CA THR A 505 -9.63 -23.57 -14.08
C THR A 505 -10.82 -24.50 -14.23
N GLY A 506 -11.85 -24.35 -13.37
CA GLY A 506 -12.95 -25.30 -13.27
C GLY A 506 -12.67 -26.50 -12.35
N GLN A 507 -11.48 -26.60 -11.76
CA GLN A 507 -11.04 -27.71 -10.90
C GLN A 507 -10.34 -27.19 -9.63
N ASN A 508 -10.18 -28.03 -8.62
CA ASN A 508 -9.26 -27.78 -7.50
C ASN A 508 -7.83 -28.16 -7.92
N PHE A 509 -6.80 -27.57 -7.29
CA PHE A 509 -5.41 -28.00 -7.44
C PHE A 509 -4.61 -27.92 -6.13
N GLU A 510 -3.52 -28.68 -5.99
CA GLU A 510 -2.68 -28.67 -4.78
C GLU A 510 -1.53 -27.67 -4.88
N GLY A 511 -1.38 -26.80 -3.88
CA GLY A 511 -0.28 -25.86 -3.71
C GLY A 511 0.51 -26.09 -2.42
N ALA A 512 1.45 -25.21 -2.11
CA ALA A 512 2.40 -25.31 -1.01
C ALA A 512 1.75 -25.49 0.37
N THR A 513 0.54 -24.94 0.58
CA THR A 513 -0.19 -24.99 1.86
C THR A 513 -1.36 -25.97 1.89
N GLY A 514 -1.53 -26.78 0.84
CA GLY A 514 -2.71 -27.61 0.63
C GLY A 514 -3.55 -27.10 -0.54
N ILE A 515 -4.86 -27.33 -0.48
CA ILE A 515 -5.69 -27.30 -1.68
C ILE A 515 -6.28 -25.90 -1.95
N ILE A 516 -6.23 -25.52 -3.22
CA ILE A 516 -6.73 -24.26 -3.78
C ILE A 516 -8.01 -24.59 -4.57
N PRO A 517 -9.20 -24.27 -4.03
CA PRO A 517 -10.46 -24.69 -4.64
C PRO A 517 -10.79 -23.90 -5.90
N ASN A 518 -11.61 -24.47 -6.77
CA ASN A 518 -12.13 -23.76 -7.95
C ASN A 518 -12.88 -22.47 -7.54
N GLY A 519 -12.54 -21.35 -8.19
CA GLY A 519 -13.02 -20.02 -7.84
C GLY A 519 -12.38 -19.40 -6.59
N GLY A 520 -11.59 -20.16 -5.82
CA GLY A 520 -10.81 -19.67 -4.69
C GLY A 520 -9.66 -18.77 -5.13
N LYS A 521 -9.13 -17.97 -4.20
CA LYS A 521 -7.92 -17.18 -4.43
C LYS A 521 -6.67 -17.93 -3.94
N PHE A 522 -5.53 -17.64 -4.56
CA PHE A 522 -4.22 -18.13 -4.17
C PHE A 522 -3.15 -17.04 -4.33
N TYR A 523 -2.01 -17.24 -3.68
CA TYR A 523 -0.89 -16.29 -3.65
C TYR A 523 0.37 -16.93 -4.23
N LEU A 524 1.09 -16.17 -5.06
CA LEU A 524 2.46 -16.47 -5.47
C LEU A 524 3.39 -15.35 -4.98
N ILE A 525 4.60 -15.70 -4.54
CA ILE A 525 5.50 -14.80 -3.79
C ILE A 525 6.74 -14.49 -4.62
N ALA A 526 7.19 -13.23 -4.58
CA ALA A 526 8.43 -12.77 -5.19
C ALA A 526 9.30 -12.04 -4.15
N ASN A 527 10.61 -12.32 -4.15
CA ASN A 527 11.60 -11.69 -3.27
C ASN A 527 12.40 -10.63 -4.08
N LEU A 528 12.27 -9.35 -3.74
CA LEU A 528 13.02 -8.26 -4.35
C LEU A 528 14.26 -7.97 -3.49
N ASN A 529 15.45 -8.36 -3.98
CA ASN A 529 16.70 -8.29 -3.22
C ASN A 529 17.69 -7.33 -3.92
N PRO A 530 18.10 -6.18 -3.35
CA PRO A 530 18.84 -5.15 -4.09
C PRO A 530 20.14 -5.59 -4.77
N PRO A 531 21.07 -6.33 -4.12
CA PRO A 531 22.28 -6.83 -4.80
C PRO A 531 22.01 -7.89 -5.87
N ALA A 532 20.75 -8.35 -5.99
CA ALA A 532 20.24 -9.22 -7.04
C ALA A 532 19.20 -8.51 -7.93
N ALA A 533 19.30 -7.18 -8.11
CA ALA A 533 18.72 -6.49 -9.27
C ALA A 533 19.60 -6.71 -10.52
N LYS A 534 19.00 -6.78 -11.72
CA LYS A 534 19.77 -7.07 -12.96
C LYS A 534 20.48 -5.83 -13.53
N SER A 535 20.08 -4.65 -13.07
CA SER A 535 20.67 -3.33 -13.37
C SER A 535 20.24 -2.33 -12.28
N GLY A 536 20.77 -1.11 -12.34
CA GLY A 536 20.48 -0.04 -11.36
C GLY A 536 21.29 -0.14 -10.07
N TYR A 537 21.61 -1.36 -9.59
CA TYR A 537 22.32 -1.54 -8.33
C TYR A 537 23.68 -0.84 -8.29
N THR A 538 23.82 0.09 -7.35
CA THR A 538 25.03 0.86 -7.05
C THR A 538 25.01 1.25 -5.57
N ASN A 539 26.12 1.78 -5.04
CA ASN A 539 26.17 2.32 -3.68
C ASN A 539 25.17 3.48 -3.44
N GLU A 540 24.71 4.15 -4.51
CA GLU A 540 23.72 5.23 -4.45
C GLU A 540 22.28 4.74 -4.71
N LEU A 541 22.11 3.49 -5.14
CA LEU A 541 20.83 2.88 -5.50
C LEU A 541 20.85 1.40 -5.07
N ASN A 542 20.78 1.20 -3.75
CA ASN A 542 20.80 -0.10 -3.06
C ASN A 542 19.50 -0.38 -2.26
N GLN A 543 18.46 0.43 -2.46
CA GLN A 543 17.13 0.24 -1.86
C GLN A 543 16.18 -0.36 -2.91
N VAL A 544 15.28 -1.27 -2.52
CA VAL A 544 14.24 -1.79 -3.43
C VAL A 544 13.32 -0.66 -3.86
N PHE A 545 12.92 0.22 -2.95
CA PHE A 545 12.14 1.42 -3.26
C PHE A 545 12.90 2.65 -2.79
N LYS A 546 12.97 3.69 -3.63
CA LYS A 546 13.68 4.93 -3.36
C LYS A 546 12.86 6.13 -3.83
N GLN A 547 12.92 7.23 -3.08
CA GLN A 547 12.24 8.50 -3.36
C GLN A 547 12.56 9.00 -4.78
N ASP A 548 11.55 9.34 -5.59
CA ASP A 548 11.68 9.84 -6.97
C ASP A 548 12.07 8.79 -8.04
N TYR A 549 12.18 7.50 -7.70
CA TYR A 549 12.52 6.40 -8.63
C TYR A 549 11.35 5.42 -8.89
N ILE A 550 11.33 4.82 -10.09
CA ILE A 550 10.56 3.60 -10.38
C ILE A 550 11.40 2.35 -10.13
N THR A 551 10.78 1.38 -9.47
CA THR A 551 11.25 -0.01 -9.38
C THR A 551 10.38 -0.88 -10.28
N THR A 552 10.97 -1.55 -11.27
CA THR A 552 10.19 -2.35 -12.23
C THR A 552 10.25 -3.85 -11.92
N VAL A 553 9.11 -4.53 -12.07
CA VAL A 553 8.89 -5.94 -11.69
C VAL A 553 8.13 -6.71 -12.80
N LYS A 554 8.68 -7.83 -13.28
CA LYS A 554 8.12 -8.68 -14.37
C LYS A 554 7.98 -10.14 -13.98
N LEU A 555 6.85 -10.49 -13.39
CA LEU A 555 6.63 -11.82 -12.87
C LEU A 555 6.26 -12.81 -13.98
N THR A 556 6.71 -14.05 -13.84
CA THR A 556 6.43 -15.17 -14.73
C THR A 556 5.97 -16.33 -13.87
N ILE A 557 4.77 -16.84 -14.11
CA ILE A 557 4.37 -18.15 -13.58
C ILE A 557 5.03 -19.20 -14.48
N PRO A 558 6.05 -19.94 -14.02
CA PRO A 558 6.78 -20.88 -14.85
C PRO A 558 5.87 -22.03 -15.28
N GLN A 559 6.16 -22.61 -16.45
CA GLN A 559 5.72 -23.96 -16.73
C GLN A 559 6.54 -24.87 -15.82
N ASN A 560 5.92 -25.33 -14.73
CA ASN A 560 6.49 -26.38 -13.90
C ASN A 560 6.89 -27.56 -14.81
N SER A 561 8.02 -28.17 -14.45
CA SER A 561 8.60 -29.24 -15.25
C SER A 561 7.59 -30.37 -15.51
N THR A 562 7.70 -31.00 -16.69
CA THR A 562 6.75 -32.01 -17.20
C THR A 562 6.38 -33.06 -16.16
N LYS A 563 5.20 -33.69 -16.27
CA LYS A 563 4.71 -34.78 -15.40
C LYS A 563 5.73 -35.88 -15.03
N GLU A 564 6.73 -36.13 -15.88
CA GLU A 564 7.84 -37.07 -15.64
C GLU A 564 8.92 -36.55 -14.66
N SER A 565 8.77 -35.35 -14.10
CA SER A 565 9.79 -34.66 -13.29
C SER A 565 9.53 -34.79 -11.79
N GLU A 566 10.59 -35.09 -11.03
CA GLU A 566 10.53 -35.38 -9.59
C GLU A 566 10.33 -34.12 -8.71
N ASN A 567 10.21 -32.93 -9.29
CA ASN A 567 10.09 -31.67 -8.55
C ASN A 567 9.06 -30.71 -9.17
N HIS A 568 8.04 -30.36 -8.39
CA HIS A 568 6.99 -29.39 -8.74
C HIS A 568 6.90 -28.22 -7.74
N GLU A 569 7.95 -27.95 -6.96
CA GLU A 569 8.00 -26.94 -5.89
C GLU A 569 8.13 -25.48 -6.36
N THR A 570 7.88 -25.19 -7.64
CA THR A 570 7.77 -23.84 -8.22
C THR A 570 6.34 -23.57 -8.70
N GLY A 571 6.06 -22.40 -9.25
CA GLY A 571 4.82 -22.09 -9.96
C GLY A 571 3.57 -22.40 -9.13
N LEU A 572 2.64 -23.18 -9.69
CA LEU A 572 1.41 -23.52 -8.98
C LEU A 572 1.61 -24.49 -7.81
N GLY A 573 2.68 -25.29 -7.79
CA GLY A 573 3.05 -26.08 -6.61
C GLY A 573 3.60 -25.23 -5.46
N ASN A 574 4.12 -24.04 -5.79
CA ASN A 574 4.49 -22.97 -4.84
C ASN A 574 3.31 -22.02 -4.52
N ALA A 575 2.07 -22.35 -4.91
CA ALA A 575 0.91 -21.50 -4.62
C ALA A 575 0.41 -21.65 -3.18
N TYR A 576 0.12 -20.54 -2.51
CA TYR A 576 -0.37 -20.51 -1.14
C TYR A 576 -1.88 -20.21 -1.11
N ASN A 577 -2.68 -20.96 -0.36
CA ASN A 577 -4.11 -20.70 -0.12
C ASN A 577 -4.38 -19.73 1.05
N VAL A 578 -3.31 -19.15 1.60
CA VAL A 578 -3.19 -18.31 2.79
C VAL A 578 -2.08 -17.29 2.51
N LEU A 579 -2.19 -16.05 3.00
CA LEU A 579 -1.20 -15.01 2.75
C LEU A 579 -0.09 -15.02 3.83
N PRO A 580 1.18 -15.33 3.49
CA PRO A 580 2.29 -15.25 4.44
C PRO A 580 2.61 -13.83 4.93
N ASP A 581 3.25 -13.78 6.10
CA ASP A 581 3.85 -12.59 6.69
C ASP A 581 5.03 -12.08 5.83
N LEU A 582 4.74 -11.17 4.90
CA LEU A 582 5.76 -10.60 4.01
C LEU A 582 6.84 -9.76 4.73
N SER A 583 6.73 -9.57 6.05
CA SER A 583 7.79 -9.01 6.89
C SER A 583 8.91 -10.03 7.23
N LYS A 584 8.74 -11.31 6.87
CA LYS A 584 9.69 -12.40 7.17
C LYS A 584 9.98 -13.19 5.89
N SER A 585 11.25 -13.23 5.49
CA SER A 585 11.64 -13.82 4.20
C SER A 585 11.42 -15.34 4.17
N LEU A 586 10.88 -15.80 3.03
CA LEU A 586 10.88 -17.19 2.59
C LEU A 586 11.31 -17.24 1.11
N ILE A 587 12.43 -17.93 0.88
CA ILE A 587 12.97 -18.53 -0.37
C ILE A 587 12.90 -17.68 -1.67
N SER A 588 14.07 -17.51 -2.31
CA SER A 588 14.39 -16.55 -3.39
C SER A 588 14.04 -16.96 -4.83
N PHE A 589 13.94 -16.00 -5.77
CA PHE A 589 14.64 -15.87 -7.11
C PHE A 589 14.30 -14.48 -7.78
N GLY A 590 14.85 -14.04 -8.95
CA GLY A 590 14.79 -12.61 -9.43
C GLY A 590 15.13 -12.22 -10.93
N PHE A 591 15.26 -10.89 -11.23
CA PHE A 591 15.90 -10.15 -12.40
C PHE A 591 15.18 -9.63 -13.74
N SER A 592 14.88 -8.29 -13.95
CA SER A 592 14.61 -7.43 -15.22
C SER A 592 13.28 -6.79 -15.87
N VAL A 593 13.48 -5.74 -16.71
CA VAL A 593 12.64 -4.95 -17.69
C VAL A 593 11.54 -4.00 -17.14
N ASP A 594 11.33 -2.70 -17.45
CA ASP A 594 12.03 -1.48 -17.97
C ASP A 594 10.99 -0.29 -17.84
N PRO A 595 11.33 1.04 -17.81
CA PRO A 595 10.64 2.03 -16.94
C PRO A 595 10.13 3.35 -17.61
N SER A 596 9.46 4.24 -16.85
CA SER A 596 9.49 5.71 -17.08
C SER A 596 9.16 6.60 -15.84
N TRP A 597 10.22 6.88 -15.05
CA TRP A 597 10.46 7.93 -14.01
C TRP A 597 12.01 8.08 -13.97
N GLN A 598 12.66 8.50 -12.87
CA GLN A 598 14.07 8.11 -12.69
C GLN A 598 14.20 6.58 -12.59
N SER A 599 15.21 6.01 -13.24
CA SER A 599 15.43 4.55 -13.30
C SER A 599 15.97 4.00 -11.99
N GLY A 600 15.15 3.26 -11.25
CA GLY A 600 15.50 2.57 -10.01
C GLY A 600 15.95 1.11 -10.24
N LEU A 601 15.59 0.22 -9.31
CA LEU A 601 15.92 -1.21 -9.39
C LEU A 601 14.92 -2.03 -10.24
N TYR A 602 15.30 -3.27 -10.54
CA TYR A 602 14.94 -3.88 -11.83
C TYR A 602 14.87 -5.42 -11.77
N PHE A 603 13.66 -5.97 -11.76
CA PHE A 603 13.33 -7.35 -11.38
C PHE A 603 12.36 -8.05 -12.36
N GLU A 604 12.57 -9.34 -12.62
CA GLU A 604 11.67 -10.37 -13.19
C GLU A 604 11.59 -11.40 -12.05
N VAL A 605 10.60 -12.27 -11.98
CA VAL A 605 10.70 -13.45 -11.09
C VAL A 605 10.00 -14.62 -11.74
N GLU A 606 10.65 -15.78 -11.80
CA GLU A 606 9.95 -17.05 -11.97
C GLU A 606 9.43 -17.49 -10.59
N LEU A 607 8.11 -17.51 -10.46
CA LEU A 607 7.34 -17.72 -9.22
C LEU A 607 7.26 -19.19 -8.78
#